data_AF-A0A0B1K4S6-F1
#
_entry.id   AF-A0A0B1K4S6-F1
#
_cell.length_a   1.000
_cell.length_b   1.000
_cell.length_c   1.000
_cell.angle_alpha   90.00
_cell.angle_beta   90.00
_cell.angle_gamma   90.00
#
_symmetry.space_group_name_H-M   'P 1'
#
loop_
_entity.id
_entity.type
_entity.pdbx_description
1 polymer ?
#
loop_
_entity_poly.entity_id
_entity_poly.type
_entity_poly.pdbx_seq_one_letter_code
_entity_poly.pdbx_strand_id
1 'polypeptide(L)' 'MNARKAVLADNPELIPRVLQLRFDESLSYPRISAQTGVSKTAIFSLVKRFH' A
#
# COMPACT_ATOMS: atom_id res chain seq x y z
N MET A 1 -7.61 -3.39 18.02
CA MET A 1 -6.19 -2.99 18.01
C MET A 1 -5.74 -2.79 16.57
N ASN A 2 -5.04 -1.70 16.28
CA ASN A 2 -4.77 -1.11 14.96
C ASN A 2 -3.84 -1.93 14.02
N ALA A 3 -4.03 -3.24 13.90
CA ALA A 3 -3.10 -4.13 13.17
C ALA A 3 -2.83 -3.69 11.72
N ARG A 4 -3.81 -3.09 11.02
CA ARG A 4 -3.66 -2.67 9.62
C ARG A 4 -2.96 -1.32 9.41
N LYS A 5 -3.01 -0.42 10.40
CA LYS A 5 -2.24 0.84 10.37
C LYS A 5 -0.78 0.57 10.72
N ALA A 6 -0.55 -0.43 11.56
CA ALA A 6 0.76 -0.85 12.01
C ALA A 6 1.62 -1.39 10.84
N VAL A 7 1.06 -2.17 9.91
CA VAL A 7 1.82 -2.78 8.79
C VAL A 7 2.73 -1.80 8.02
N LEU A 8 2.28 -0.58 7.70
CA LEU A 8 3.12 0.41 7.00
C LEU A 8 4.09 1.17 7.92
N ALA A 9 3.73 1.31 9.20
CA ALA A 9 4.58 1.97 10.20
C ALA A 9 5.69 1.03 10.70
N ASP A 10 5.39 -0.27 10.78
CA ASP A 10 6.29 -1.33 11.20
C ASP A 10 7.20 -1.79 10.05
N ASN A 11 6.75 -1.63 8.79
CA ASN A 11 7.48 -2.03 7.59
C ASN A 11 7.52 -0.87 6.58
N PRO A 12 8.41 0.13 6.81
CA PRO A 12 8.50 1.31 5.95
C PRO A 12 8.84 0.97 4.50
N GLU A 13 9.50 -0.17 4.22
CA GLU A 13 9.79 -0.66 2.88
C GLU A 13 8.55 -1.01 2.05
N LEU A 14 7.39 -1.22 2.68
CA LEU A 14 6.13 -1.44 1.95
C LEU A 14 5.64 -0.17 1.26
N ILE A 15 6.04 1.02 1.71
CA ILE A 15 5.66 2.29 1.08
C ILE A 15 6.18 2.37 -0.36
N PRO A 16 7.51 2.30 -0.63
CA PRO A 16 8.01 2.32 -1.99
C PRO A 16 7.50 1.12 -2.80
N ARG A 17 7.31 -0.06 -2.20
CA ARG A 17 6.76 -1.22 -2.90
C ARG A 17 5.34 -0.99 -3.40
N VAL A 18 4.45 -0.45 -2.55
CA VAL A 18 3.06 -0.14 -2.94
C VAL A 18 3.02 0.94 -4.01
N LEU A 19 3.90 1.95 -3.93
CA LEU A 19 3.99 3.02 -4.93
C LEU A 19 4.46 2.48 -6.29
N GLN A 20 5.52 1.66 -6.33
CA GLN A 20 5.99 1.00 -7.56
C GLN A 20 4.90 0.12 -8.18
N LEU A 21 4.24 -0.72 -7.36
CA LEU A 21 3.17 -1.59 -7.84
C LEU A 21 2.00 -0.79 -8.46
N ARG A 22 1.72 0.41 -7.94
CA ARG A 22 0.66 1.27 -8.46
C ARG A 22 1.08 2.07 -9.69
N PHE A 23 2.25 2.70 -9.67
CA PHE A 23 2.67 3.66 -10.69
C PHE A 23 3.46 3.01 -11.83
N ASP A 24 4.32 2.04 -11.54
CA ASP A 24 5.15 1.36 -12.54
C ASP A 24 4.44 0.14 -13.11
N GLU A 25 3.92 -0.73 -12.25
CA GLU A 25 3.23 -1.98 -12.66
C GLU A 25 1.74 -1.78 -12.96
N SER A 26 1.20 -0.58 -12.71
CA SER A 26 -0.20 -0.20 -12.95
C SER A 26 -1.21 -1.17 -12.33
N LEU A 27 -0.88 -1.78 -11.20
CA LEU A 27 -1.72 -2.78 -10.56
C LEU A 27 -2.96 -2.15 -9.93
N SER A 28 -4.06 -2.90 -10.00
CA SER A 28 -5.30 -2.53 -9.31
C SER A 28 -5.13 -2.62 -7.80
N TYR A 29 -5.82 -1.76 -7.05
CA TYR A 29 -5.74 -1.77 -5.58
C TYR A 29 -6.04 -3.14 -4.93
N PRO A 30 -6.99 -3.96 -5.43
CA PRO A 30 -7.19 -5.32 -4.93
C PRO A 30 -5.96 -6.22 -5.09
N ARG A 31 -5.26 -6.12 -6.23
CA ARG A 31 -4.05 -6.93 -6.53
C ARG A 31 -2.91 -6.55 -5.58
N ILE A 32 -2.69 -5.25 -5.38
CA ILE A 32 -1.67 -4.72 -4.45
C ILE A 32 -1.99 -5.17 -3.02
N SER A 33 -3.26 -5.12 -2.62
CA SER A 33 -3.70 -5.54 -1.28
C SER A 33 -3.44 -7.02 -1.03
N ALA A 34 -3.71 -7.88 -2.02
CA ALA A 34 -3.43 -9.31 -1.93
C ALA A 34 -1.93 -9.63 -1.85
N GLN A 35 -1.08 -8.86 -2.51
CA GLN A 35 0.37 -9.08 -2.54
C GLN A 35 1.10 -8.54 -1.30
N THR A 36 0.64 -7.43 -0.75
CA THR A 36 1.35 -6.70 0.32
C THR A 36 0.70 -6.84 1.69
N GLY A 37 -0.52 -7.40 1.75
CA GLY A 37 -1.33 -7.44 2.97
C GLY A 37 -1.83 -6.06 3.43
N VAL A 38 -1.48 -4.99 2.72
CA VAL A 38 -1.93 -3.63 3.03
C VAL A 38 -3.38 -3.47 2.61
N SER A 39 -4.20 -2.89 3.49
CA SER A 39 -5.61 -2.68 3.19
C SER A 39 -5.81 -1.72 1.99
N LYS A 40 -6.84 -1.96 1.19
CA LYS A 40 -7.19 -1.12 0.04
C LYS A 40 -7.32 0.37 0.39
N THR A 41 -7.87 0.70 1.56
CA THR A 41 -7.99 2.07 2.07
C THR A 41 -6.65 2.69 2.39
N ALA A 42 -5.74 1.96 3.04
CA ALA A 42 -4.38 2.45 3.29
C ALA A 42 -3.61 2.66 1.98
N ILE A 43 -3.76 1.76 1.01
CA ILE A 43 -3.16 1.93 -0.34
C ILE A 43 -3.73 3.19 -1.01
N PHE A 44 -5.04 3.40 -0.99
CA PHE A 44 -5.66 4.60 -1.57
C PHE A 44 -5.16 5.89 -0.90
N SER A 45 -5.12 5.93 0.44
CA SER A 45 -4.58 7.08 1.18
C SER A 45 -3.10 7.33 0.86
N LEU A 46 -2.31 6.27 0.73
CA LEU A 46 -0.90 6.37 0.38
C LEU A 46 -0.73 6.94 -1.04
N VAL A 47 -1.42 6.38 -2.02
CA VAL A 47 -1.37 6.85 -3.41
C VAL A 47 -1.84 8.30 -3.52
N LYS A 48 -2.90 8.70 -2.81
CA LYS A 48 -3.35 10.10 -2.76
C LYS A 48 -2.29 11.06 -2.17
N ARG A 49 -1.46 10.59 -1.24
CA ARG A 49 -0.40 11.41 -0.62
C ARG A 49 0.79 11.66 -1.56
N PHE A 50 1.01 10.76 -2.52
CA PHE A 50 2.18 10.75 -3.41
C PHE A 50 1.81 10.93 -4.90
N HIS A 51 0.55 11.26 -5.21
CA HIS A 51 0.09 11.62 -6.55
C HIS A 51 0.09 13.13 -6.72
#